data_AF-A0A0N8GRL4-F1
#
_entry.id   AF-A0A0N8GRL4-F1
#
_cell.length_a   1.000
_cell.length_b   1.000
_cell.length_c   1.000
_cell.angle_alpha   90.00
_cell.angle_beta   90.00
_cell.angle_gamma   90.00
#
_symmetry.space_group_name_H-M   'P 1'
#
loop_
_entity.id
_entity.type
_entity.pdbx_description
1 polymer ?
#
loop_
_entity_poly.entity_id
_entity_poly.type
_entity_poly.pdbx_seq_one_letter_code
_entity_poly.pdbx_strand_id
1 'polypeptide(L)'
;MTSRIEILQGDITKFTGAAIVNGANEWLLAGGGVDGAIHHAAGDELQAECDQLGGCETGQAKITKGYRLPVRAIIHTVGPVWQGGNKHEAELLSACYQNSLELAAKHQLETIAFPAISCGIYGYPVELAAPIAIHTVTNFLATNAIPKKVTFICFESAIYHAYCTAWAAYQASQKHATHSTEL
;
A
#
# COMPACT_ATOMS: atom_id res chain seq x y z
N MET A 1 -6.56 21.30 8.60
CA MET A 1 -6.86 20.01 7.93
C MET A 1 -5.98 18.96 8.57
N THR A 2 -6.53 18.06 9.37
CA THR A 2 -5.79 16.90 9.88
C THR A 2 -5.40 16.04 8.68
N SER A 3 -4.11 15.71 8.54
CA SER A 3 -3.63 14.89 7.42
C SER A 3 -4.41 13.57 7.36
N ARG A 4 -4.93 13.19 6.19
CA ARG A 4 -5.55 11.88 5.94
C ARG A 4 -4.51 10.76 5.75
N ILE A 5 -3.23 11.10 5.82
CA ILE A 5 -2.09 10.18 5.74
C ILE A 5 -1.39 10.12 7.09
N GLU A 6 -1.08 8.90 7.52
CA GLU A 6 -0.28 8.57 8.69
C GLU A 6 0.83 7.59 8.30
N ILE A 7 1.97 7.68 8.98
CA ILE A 7 3.11 6.78 8.79
C ILE A 7 3.47 6.23 10.16
N LEU A 8 3.45 4.91 10.30
CA LEU A 8 3.78 4.20 11.53
C LEU A 8 4.88 3.18 11.26
N GLN A 9 5.70 2.93 12.28
CA GLN A 9 6.57 1.77 12.28
C GLN A 9 5.85 0.60 13.00
N GLY A 10 5.80 -0.59 12.40
CA GLY A 10 5.20 -1.75 13.05
C GLY A 10 4.80 -2.89 12.14
N ASP A 11 4.03 -3.82 12.72
CA ASP A 11 3.48 -5.00 12.04
C ASP A 11 2.06 -4.71 11.53
N ILE A 12 1.87 -4.78 10.21
CA ILE A 12 0.59 -4.51 9.55
C ILE A 12 -0.50 -5.49 9.97
N THR A 13 -0.16 -6.70 10.42
CA THR A 13 -1.16 -7.70 10.89
C THR A 13 -1.83 -7.27 12.19
N LYS A 14 -1.29 -6.26 12.88
CA LYS A 14 -1.86 -5.67 14.11
C LYS A 14 -2.75 -4.46 13.82
N PHE A 15 -2.80 -3.99 12.58
CA PHE A 15 -3.65 -2.86 12.22
C PHE A 15 -5.12 -3.19 12.44
N THR A 16 -5.84 -2.30 13.14
CA THR A 16 -7.29 -2.40 13.32
C THR A 16 -7.96 -1.35 12.45
N GLY A 17 -8.86 -1.77 11.56
CA GLY A 17 -9.51 -0.86 10.62
C GLY A 17 -10.35 -1.59 9.58
N ALA A 18 -10.62 -0.94 8.45
CA ALA A 18 -11.44 -1.55 7.40
C ALA A 18 -10.61 -2.50 6.52
N ALA A 19 -9.40 -2.14 6.11
CA ALA A 19 -8.56 -2.98 5.26
C ALA A 19 -7.06 -2.86 5.52
N ILE A 20 -6.33 -3.92 5.20
CA ILE A 20 -4.88 -3.88 4.96
C ILE A 20 -4.59 -4.28 3.51
N VAL A 21 -3.45 -3.82 3.00
CA VAL A 21 -2.92 -4.25 1.71
C VAL A 21 -1.84 -5.31 1.92
N ASN A 22 -1.90 -6.35 1.10
CA ASN A 22 -0.88 -7.39 1.01
C ASN A 22 -0.05 -7.19 -0.26
N GLY A 23 1.28 -7.12 -0.11
CA GLY A 23 2.22 -7.20 -1.22
C GLY A 23 2.43 -8.66 -1.62
N ALA A 24 1.57 -9.15 -2.51
CA ALA A 24 1.49 -10.55 -2.89
C ALA A 24 2.34 -10.87 -4.14
N ASN A 25 2.43 -12.15 -4.48
CA ASN A 25 2.94 -12.63 -5.77
C ASN A 25 1.80 -12.92 -6.75
N GLU A 26 2.14 -13.11 -8.02
CA GLU A 26 1.17 -13.30 -9.12
C GLU A 26 0.22 -14.50 -8.94
N TRP A 27 0.61 -15.48 -8.14
CA TRP A 27 -0.18 -16.69 -7.88
C TRP A 27 -1.14 -16.54 -6.69
N LEU A 28 -1.01 -15.46 -5.91
CA LEU A 28 -1.73 -15.25 -4.64
C LEU A 28 -1.57 -16.44 -3.66
N LEU A 29 -0.42 -17.11 -3.75
CA LEU A 29 -0.02 -18.17 -2.82
C LEU A 29 0.78 -17.55 -1.67
N ALA A 30 0.59 -18.06 -0.45
CA ALA A 30 1.35 -17.62 0.70
C ALA A 30 2.87 -17.64 0.44
N GLY A 31 3.50 -16.46 0.49
CA GLY A 31 4.93 -16.28 0.33
C GLY A 31 5.67 -15.97 1.64
N GLY A 32 6.81 -15.28 1.51
CA GLY A 32 7.58 -14.74 2.63
C GLY A 32 7.27 -13.27 2.93
N GLY A 33 8.00 -12.67 3.88
CA GLY A 33 7.85 -11.25 4.20
C GLY A 33 6.45 -10.90 4.73
N VAL A 34 5.90 -9.77 4.27
CA VAL A 34 4.58 -9.29 4.70
C VAL A 34 3.45 -10.24 4.27
N ASP A 35 3.58 -10.88 3.11
CA ASP A 35 2.60 -11.83 2.58
C ASP A 35 2.46 -13.05 3.49
N GLY A 36 3.58 -13.67 3.83
CA GLY A 36 3.61 -14.79 4.78
C GLY A 36 3.07 -14.41 6.16
N ALA A 37 3.40 -13.20 6.65
CA ALA A 37 2.88 -12.71 7.93
C ALA A 37 1.36 -12.54 7.90
N ILE A 38 0.80 -12.00 6.81
CA ILE A 38 -0.64 -11.83 6.63
C ILE A 38 -1.33 -13.19 6.53
N HIS A 39 -0.83 -14.13 5.72
CA HIS A 39 -1.40 -15.47 5.60
C HIS A 39 -1.38 -16.22 6.94
N HIS A 40 -0.25 -16.18 7.66
CA HIS A 40 -0.15 -16.81 8.97
C HIS A 40 -1.16 -16.24 9.98
N ALA A 41 -1.33 -14.90 9.98
CA ALA A 41 -2.24 -14.24 10.91
C ALA A 41 -3.73 -14.37 10.53
N ALA A 42 -4.04 -14.43 9.23
CA ALA A 42 -5.42 -14.56 8.72
C ALA A 42 -5.97 -15.98 8.86
N GLY A 43 -5.10 -17.00 8.80
CA GLY A 43 -5.47 -18.42 8.83
C GLY A 43 -5.62 -19.05 7.44
N ASP A 44 -5.70 -20.37 7.40
CA ASP A 44 -5.74 -21.18 6.17
C ASP A 44 -6.92 -20.84 5.25
N GLU A 45 -8.00 -20.29 5.82
CA GLU A 45 -9.17 -19.84 5.08
C GLU A 45 -8.84 -18.76 4.05
N LEU A 46 -7.80 -17.94 4.28
CA LEU A 46 -7.36 -16.94 3.32
C LEU A 46 -6.85 -17.59 2.04
N GLN A 47 -6.04 -18.65 2.14
CA GLN A 47 -5.50 -19.32 0.97
C GLN A 47 -6.63 -19.95 0.13
N ALA A 48 -7.63 -20.54 0.79
CA ALA A 48 -8.77 -21.14 0.12
C ALA A 48 -9.59 -20.12 -0.70
N GLU A 49 -9.68 -18.86 -0.27
CA GLU A 49 -10.30 -17.79 -1.07
C GLU A 49 -9.38 -17.29 -2.17
N CYS A 50 -8.07 -17.13 -1.90
CA CYS A 50 -7.09 -16.74 -2.91
C CYS A 50 -7.05 -17.71 -4.11
N ASP A 51 -7.17 -19.02 -3.86
CA ASP A 51 -7.19 -20.05 -4.91
C ASP A 51 -8.36 -19.88 -5.89
N GLN A 52 -9.46 -19.25 -5.44
CA GLN A 52 -10.64 -18.97 -6.28
C GLN A 52 -10.50 -17.71 -7.13
N LEU A 53 -9.48 -16.88 -6.86
CA LEU A 53 -9.28 -15.61 -7.56
C LEU A 53 -8.54 -15.77 -8.89
N GLY A 54 -7.82 -16.87 -9.11
CA GLY A 54 -7.08 -17.13 -10.34
C GLY A 54 -5.87 -16.18 -10.53
N GLY A 55 -5.08 -15.97 -9.48
CA GLY A 55 -3.87 -15.14 -9.51
C GLY A 55 -4.13 -13.63 -9.56
N CYS A 56 -3.10 -12.82 -9.79
CA CYS A 56 -3.21 -11.37 -9.95
C CYS A 56 -2.03 -10.84 -10.79
N GLU A 57 -2.30 -9.98 -11.77
CA GLU A 57 -1.23 -9.40 -12.58
C GLU A 57 -0.48 -8.29 -11.83
N THR A 58 0.78 -8.05 -12.20
CA THR A 58 1.57 -6.95 -11.66
C THR A 58 0.87 -5.61 -11.85
N GLY A 59 0.84 -4.77 -10.82
CA GLY A 59 0.13 -3.51 -10.80
C GLY A 59 -1.37 -3.63 -10.49
N GLN A 60 -1.96 -4.83 -10.59
CA GLN A 60 -3.38 -5.06 -10.30
C GLN A 60 -3.60 -5.43 -8.83
N ALA A 61 -4.86 -5.37 -8.40
CA ALA A 61 -5.27 -5.74 -7.05
C ALA A 61 -6.57 -6.58 -7.03
N LYS A 62 -6.70 -7.45 -6.03
CA LYS A 62 -7.89 -8.26 -5.72
C LYS A 62 -8.21 -8.19 -4.23
N ILE A 63 -9.44 -8.52 -3.84
CA ILE A 63 -9.93 -8.37 -2.46
C ILE A 63 -10.45 -9.70 -1.91
N THR A 64 -10.15 -9.97 -0.64
CA THR A 64 -10.62 -11.12 0.14
C THR A 64 -11.14 -10.64 1.50
N LYS A 65 -11.69 -11.55 2.31
CA LYS A 65 -12.07 -11.26 3.69
C LYS A 65 -10.85 -11.13 4.60
N GLY A 66 -11.02 -10.45 5.75
CA GLY A 66 -9.98 -10.32 6.78
C GLY A 66 -9.72 -11.58 7.61
N TYR A 67 -10.65 -12.54 7.63
CA TYR A 67 -10.58 -13.76 8.43
C TYR A 67 -10.25 -13.49 9.91
N ARG A 68 -9.14 -14.05 10.42
CA ARG A 68 -8.73 -13.89 11.82
C ARG A 68 -8.07 -12.54 12.11
N LEU A 69 -7.75 -11.75 11.08
CA LEU A 69 -7.21 -10.40 11.27
C LEU A 69 -8.30 -9.42 11.72
N PRO A 70 -7.96 -8.39 12.49
CA PRO A 70 -8.91 -7.38 12.97
C PRO A 70 -9.27 -6.34 11.89
N VAL A 71 -9.57 -6.81 10.68
CA VAL A 71 -9.96 -6.00 9.52
C VAL A 71 -11.12 -6.66 8.78
N ARG A 72 -11.87 -5.88 8.01
CA ARG A 72 -12.98 -6.40 7.19
C ARG A 72 -12.46 -7.12 5.94
N ALA A 73 -11.40 -6.61 5.33
CA ALA A 73 -10.88 -7.10 4.07
C ALA A 73 -9.35 -7.03 3.99
N ILE A 74 -8.78 -7.88 3.14
CA ILE A 74 -7.39 -7.81 2.70
C ILE A 74 -7.41 -7.52 1.21
N ILE A 75 -6.65 -6.51 0.78
CA ILE A 75 -6.47 -6.18 -0.63
C ILE A 75 -5.10 -6.68 -1.06
N HIS A 76 -5.06 -7.66 -1.95
CA HIS A 76 -3.84 -8.25 -2.48
C HIS A 76 -3.44 -7.52 -3.74
N THR A 77 -2.23 -6.99 -3.80
CA THR A 77 -1.68 -6.33 -4.99
C THR A 77 -0.30 -6.90 -5.31
N VAL A 78 0.01 -7.02 -6.59
CA VAL A 78 1.29 -7.60 -7.03
C VAL A 78 2.22 -6.48 -7.47
N GLY A 79 3.22 -6.20 -6.64
CA GLY A 79 4.22 -5.18 -6.93
C GLY A 79 5.20 -5.59 -8.04
N PRO A 80 5.84 -4.65 -8.73
CA PRO A 80 6.89 -4.97 -9.69
C PRO A 80 8.15 -5.45 -8.97
N VAL A 81 8.86 -6.41 -9.59
CA VAL A 81 10.24 -6.75 -9.22
C VAL A 81 11.16 -5.68 -9.79
N TRP A 82 12.04 -5.13 -8.96
CA TRP A 82 12.99 -4.10 -9.38
C TRP A 82 14.05 -4.66 -10.32
N GLN A 83 14.17 -4.08 -11.52
CA GLN A 83 15.15 -4.48 -12.54
C GLN A 83 15.96 -3.28 -13.06
N GLY A 84 16.13 -2.27 -12.21
CA GLY A 84 16.91 -1.06 -12.52
C GLY A 84 16.09 0.13 -13.01
N GLY A 85 14.75 0.05 -12.99
CA GLY A 85 13.87 1.21 -13.19
C GLY A 85 13.56 1.55 -14.65
N ASN A 86 13.89 0.65 -15.58
CA ASN A 86 13.72 0.85 -17.03
C ASN A 86 12.65 -0.06 -17.64
N LYS A 87 11.83 -0.72 -16.82
CA LYS A 87 10.78 -1.68 -17.21
C LYS A 87 9.42 -1.29 -16.65
N HIS A 88 9.14 0.01 -16.62
CA HIS A 88 7.89 0.59 -16.12
C HIS A 88 7.60 0.28 -14.64
N GLU A 89 8.63 -0.01 -13.83
CA GLU A 89 8.43 -0.38 -12.43
C GLU A 89 7.79 0.76 -11.62
N ALA A 90 8.08 2.02 -11.96
CA ALA A 90 7.47 3.16 -11.27
C ALA A 90 5.96 3.25 -11.54
N GLU A 91 5.56 3.07 -12.79
CA GLU A 91 4.16 3.07 -13.22
C GLU A 91 3.39 1.88 -12.62
N LEU A 92 4.01 0.69 -12.61
CA LEU A 92 3.41 -0.51 -12.02
C LEU A 92 3.28 -0.41 -10.49
N LEU A 93 4.27 0.17 -9.81
CA LEU A 93 4.20 0.42 -8.38
C LEU A 93 3.10 1.43 -8.06
N SER A 94 2.99 2.52 -8.83
CA SER A 94 1.89 3.48 -8.73
C SER A 94 0.53 2.80 -8.93
N ALA A 95 0.41 1.94 -9.95
CA ALA A 95 -0.82 1.18 -10.21
C ALA A 95 -1.24 0.30 -9.03
N CYS A 96 -0.29 -0.32 -8.30
CA CYS A 96 -0.61 -1.10 -7.10
C CYS A 96 -1.36 -0.28 -6.04
N TYR A 97 -0.84 0.92 -5.74
CA TYR A 97 -1.49 1.82 -4.77
C TYR A 97 -2.83 2.30 -5.30
N GLN A 98 -2.89 2.76 -6.56
CA GLN A 98 -4.10 3.26 -7.20
C GLN A 98 -5.22 2.20 -7.18
N ASN A 99 -4.97 1.00 -7.71
CA ASN A 99 -5.96 -0.07 -7.81
C ASN A 99 -6.42 -0.57 -6.43
N SER A 100 -5.52 -0.58 -5.44
CA SER A 100 -5.88 -0.91 -4.06
C SER A 100 -6.81 0.14 -3.44
N LEU A 101 -6.54 1.42 -3.68
CA LEU A 101 -7.40 2.52 -3.20
C LEU A 101 -8.76 2.53 -3.89
N GLU A 102 -8.81 2.21 -5.18
CA GLU A 102 -10.05 2.06 -5.94
C GLU A 102 -10.93 0.93 -5.40
N LEU A 103 -10.33 -0.21 -5.05
CA LEU A 103 -11.05 -1.30 -4.37
C LEU A 103 -11.57 -0.86 -3.00
N ALA A 104 -10.76 -0.14 -2.21
CA ALA A 104 -11.21 0.39 -0.93
C ALA A 104 -12.39 1.36 -1.08
N ALA A 105 -12.34 2.26 -2.06
CA ALA A 105 -13.45 3.17 -2.38
C ALA A 105 -14.69 2.40 -2.83
N LYS A 106 -14.56 1.47 -3.78
CA LYS A 106 -15.66 0.63 -4.29
C LYS A 106 -16.37 -0.15 -3.18
N HIS A 107 -15.61 -0.64 -2.19
CA HIS A 107 -16.13 -1.43 -1.07
C HIS A 107 -16.42 -0.62 0.19
N GLN A 108 -16.35 0.72 0.13
CA GLN A 108 -16.61 1.64 1.25
C GLN A 108 -15.78 1.31 2.50
N LEU A 109 -14.48 1.07 2.29
CA LEU A 109 -13.49 0.80 3.32
C LEU A 109 -12.88 2.13 3.77
N GLU A 110 -13.35 2.66 4.90
CA GLU A 110 -13.00 4.02 5.33
C GLU A 110 -11.55 4.18 5.80
N THR A 111 -10.89 3.08 6.22
CA THR A 111 -9.48 3.08 6.61
C THR A 111 -8.73 1.94 5.93
N ILE A 112 -7.54 2.25 5.42
CA ILE A 112 -6.69 1.27 4.74
C ILE A 112 -5.25 1.45 5.20
N ALA A 113 -4.55 0.34 5.46
CA ALA A 113 -3.13 0.36 5.72
C ALA A 113 -2.32 -0.30 4.60
N PHE A 114 -1.20 0.32 4.23
CA PHE A 114 -0.27 -0.19 3.22
C PHE A 114 1.06 -0.59 3.86
N PRO A 115 1.66 -1.72 3.45
CA PRO A 115 3.08 -1.97 3.68
C PRO A 115 3.90 -1.19 2.64
N ALA A 116 5.23 -1.24 2.74
CA ALA A 116 6.11 -0.76 1.68
C ALA A 116 6.16 -1.77 0.53
N ILE A 117 5.22 -1.65 -0.43
CA ILE A 117 5.08 -2.56 -1.57
C ILE A 117 6.40 -2.61 -2.37
N SER A 118 6.82 -3.82 -2.74
CA SER A 118 8.06 -4.14 -3.46
C SER A 118 9.39 -3.84 -2.75
N CYS A 119 9.41 -3.20 -1.56
CA CYS A 119 10.63 -2.83 -0.86
C CYS A 119 11.29 -3.96 -0.04
N GLY A 120 10.73 -5.17 -0.07
CA GLY A 120 11.30 -6.36 0.55
C GLY A 120 11.98 -7.25 -0.49
N ILE A 121 11.49 -8.48 -0.65
CA ILE A 121 12.04 -9.50 -1.56
C ILE A 121 12.15 -9.01 -3.02
N TYR A 122 11.23 -8.14 -3.46
CA TYR A 122 11.23 -7.58 -4.83
C TYR A 122 12.26 -6.45 -5.04
N GLY A 123 12.97 -6.04 -3.99
CA GLY A 123 14.20 -5.24 -4.09
C GLY A 123 14.03 -3.81 -4.57
N TYR A 124 12.82 -3.26 -4.58
CA TYR A 124 12.60 -1.87 -4.99
C TYR A 124 13.24 -0.91 -3.98
N PRO A 125 14.21 -0.05 -4.40
CA PRO A 125 14.87 0.88 -3.50
C PRO A 125 13.85 1.79 -2.80
N VAL A 126 13.86 1.79 -1.47
CA VAL A 126 12.80 2.44 -0.70
C VAL A 126 12.80 3.96 -0.89
N GLU A 127 13.95 4.55 -1.16
CA GLU A 127 14.12 5.98 -1.46
C GLU A 127 13.45 6.37 -2.78
N LEU A 128 13.27 5.42 -3.70
CA LEU A 128 12.56 5.61 -4.97
C LEU A 128 11.07 5.24 -4.85
N ALA A 129 10.76 4.20 -4.07
CA ALA A 129 9.38 3.72 -3.88
C ALA A 129 8.54 4.65 -3.00
N ALA A 130 9.10 5.18 -1.91
CA ALA A 130 8.35 5.99 -0.95
C ALA A 130 7.77 7.27 -1.57
N PRO A 131 8.49 8.05 -2.39
CA PRO A 131 7.90 9.18 -3.12
C PRO A 131 6.75 8.76 -4.04
N ILE A 132 6.84 7.61 -4.71
CA ILE A 132 5.76 7.11 -5.58
C ILE A 132 4.51 6.79 -4.75
N ALA A 133 4.68 6.09 -3.63
CA ALA A 133 3.59 5.76 -2.72
C ALA A 133 2.89 7.02 -2.18
N ILE A 134 3.66 7.99 -1.67
CA ILE A 134 3.15 9.24 -1.11
C ILE A 134 2.40 10.07 -2.17
N HIS A 135 2.99 10.26 -3.36
CA HIS A 135 2.36 11.03 -4.42
C HIS A 135 1.05 10.37 -4.88
N THR A 136 1.08 9.06 -5.13
CA THR A 136 -0.07 8.32 -5.63
C THR A 136 -1.23 8.37 -4.65
N VAL A 137 -0.97 8.04 -3.38
CA VAL A 137 -1.98 8.10 -2.31
C VAL A 137 -2.52 9.51 -2.13
N THR A 138 -1.65 10.53 -2.11
CA THR A 138 -2.14 11.90 -1.89
C THR A 138 -2.98 12.41 -3.06
N ASN A 139 -2.59 12.11 -4.30
CA ASN A 139 -3.35 12.47 -5.50
C ASN A 139 -4.71 11.78 -5.52
N PHE A 140 -4.76 10.48 -5.17
CA PHE A 140 -6.01 9.75 -5.05
C PHE A 140 -6.93 10.38 -4.00
N LEU A 141 -6.39 10.66 -2.81
CA LEU A 141 -7.16 11.27 -1.73
C LEU A 141 -7.69 12.64 -2.14
N ALA A 142 -6.92 13.48 -2.84
CA ALA A 142 -7.35 14.82 -3.23
C ALA A 142 -8.69 14.84 -4.01
N THR A 143 -9.00 13.77 -4.74
CA THR A 143 -10.21 13.65 -5.57
C THR A 143 -11.25 12.66 -5.02
N ASN A 144 -10.92 11.89 -3.97
CA ASN A 144 -11.78 10.84 -3.42
C ASN A 144 -12.03 11.02 -1.91
N ALA A 145 -13.29 10.86 -1.49
CA ALA A 145 -13.67 10.95 -0.08
C ALA A 145 -13.31 9.69 0.73
N ILE A 146 -13.33 8.52 0.07
CA ILE A 146 -12.95 7.22 0.64
C ILE A 146 -11.66 6.75 -0.03
N PRO A 147 -10.66 6.26 0.73
CA PRO A 147 -10.66 6.11 2.19
C PRO A 147 -10.54 7.46 2.92
N LYS A 148 -11.06 7.51 4.16
CA LYS A 148 -10.95 8.66 5.05
C LYS A 148 -9.56 8.78 5.67
N LYS A 149 -8.87 7.65 5.86
CA LYS A 149 -7.49 7.61 6.37
C LYS A 149 -6.69 6.50 5.69
N VAL A 150 -5.46 6.83 5.28
CA VAL A 150 -4.45 5.90 4.80
C VAL A 150 -3.29 5.86 5.78
N THR A 151 -2.88 4.68 6.20
CA THR A 151 -1.73 4.50 7.08
C THR A 151 -0.65 3.67 6.38
N PHE A 152 0.55 4.20 6.23
CA PHE A 152 1.71 3.41 5.82
C PHE A 152 2.32 2.75 7.06
N ILE A 153 2.35 1.41 7.09
CA ILE A 153 2.92 0.63 8.18
C ILE A 153 4.23 0.03 7.69
N CYS A 154 5.32 0.66 8.12
CA CYS A 154 6.68 0.30 7.74
C CYS A 154 7.27 -0.63 8.79
N PHE A 155 7.63 -1.86 8.42
CA PHE A 155 8.15 -2.82 9.40
C PHE A 155 9.54 -2.42 9.90
N GLU A 156 10.46 -2.17 8.96
CA GLU A 156 11.84 -1.82 9.27
C GLU A 156 12.02 -0.31 9.51
N SER A 157 12.94 0.03 10.40
CA SER A 157 13.28 1.42 10.74
C SER A 157 13.77 2.22 9.52
N ALA A 158 14.59 1.61 8.65
CA ALA A 158 15.06 2.27 7.43
C ALA A 158 13.90 2.64 6.49
N ILE A 159 12.94 1.73 6.32
CA ILE A 159 11.74 1.97 5.51
C ILE A 159 10.89 3.08 6.13
N TYR A 160 10.67 3.03 7.45
CA TYR A 160 9.93 4.07 8.17
C TYR A 160 10.54 5.46 7.96
N HIS A 161 11.87 5.60 8.10
CA HIS A 161 12.56 6.87 7.89
C HIS A 161 12.47 7.36 6.44
N ALA A 162 12.56 6.47 5.46
CA ALA A 162 12.40 6.82 4.04
C ALA A 162 10.99 7.37 3.75
N TYR A 163 9.95 6.74 4.29
CA TYR A 163 8.57 7.23 4.17
C TYR A 163 8.36 8.57 4.86
N CYS A 164 8.88 8.74 6.09
CA CYS A 164 8.84 10.02 6.79
C CYS A 164 9.54 11.14 6.01
N THR A 165 10.69 10.84 5.40
CA THR A 165 11.45 11.79 4.57
C THR A 165 10.67 12.16 3.32
N ALA A 166 10.12 11.19 2.59
CA ALA A 166 9.31 11.42 1.41
C ALA A 166 8.06 12.26 1.72
N TRP A 167 7.41 11.99 2.87
CA TRP A 167 6.25 12.76 3.32
C TRP A 167 6.60 14.20 3.67
N ALA A 168 7.68 14.43 4.42
CA ALA A 168 8.14 15.77 4.75
C ALA A 168 8.49 16.57 3.48
N ALA A 169 9.14 15.94 2.51
CA ALA A 169 9.46 16.56 1.22
C ALA A 169 8.20 16.95 0.43
N TYR A 170 7.21 16.05 0.37
CA TYR A 170 5.91 16.35 -0.25
C TYR A 170 5.20 17.53 0.42
N GLN A 171 5.15 17.55 1.75
CA GLN A 171 4.52 18.66 2.47
C GLN A 171 5.23 20.00 2.24
N ALA A 172 6.56 19.99 2.10
CA ALA A 172 7.33 21.18 1.79
C ALA A 172 7.05 21.70 0.36
N SER A 173 6.89 20.82 -0.64
CA SER A 173 6.60 21.22 -2.01
C SER A 173 5.21 21.86 -2.14
N GLN A 174 4.21 21.36 -1.40
CA GLN A 174 2.85 21.91 -1.43
C GLN A 174 2.76 23.32 -0.82
N LYS A 175 3.56 23.63 0.22
CA LYS A 175 3.60 24.97 0.82
C LYS A 175 4.17 26.02 -0.14
N HIS A 176 5.13 25.65 -0.98
CA HIS A 176 5.71 26.56 -1.97
C HIS A 176 4.72 26.82 -3.12
N ALA A 177 4.00 25.79 -3.58
CA ALA A 177 3.01 25.93 -4.65
C ALA A 177 1.88 26.93 -4.29
N THR A 178 1.47 27.00 -3.03
CA THR A 178 0.42 27.94 -2.57
C THR A 178 0.90 29.38 -2.39
N HIS A 179 2.22 29.64 -2.25
CA HIS A 179 2.76 31.00 -2.11
C HIS A 179 3.14 31.63 -3.45
N SER A 180 3.27 30.85 -4.52
CA SER A 180 3.61 31.35 -5.87
C SER A 180 2.40 31.77 -6.70
N THR A 181 1.17 31.63 -6.17
CA THR A 181 -0.08 32.01 -6.85
C THR A 181 -0.68 33.35 -6.36
N GLU A 182 0.01 34.05 -5.45
CA GLU A 182 -0.42 35.34 -4.89
C GLU A 182 0.37 36.56 -5.43
N LEU A 183 1.09 36.42 -6.56
CA LEU A 183 1.78 37.51 -7.27
C LEU A 183 1.29 37.61 -8.72
#